data_AF-A0AB33ACG9-F1
#
_entry.id   AF-A0AB33ACG9-F1
#
_cell.length_a   1.000
_cell.length_b   1.000
_cell.length_c   1.000
_cell.angle_alpha   90.00
_cell.angle_beta   90.00
_cell.angle_gamma   90.00
#
_symmetry.space_group_name_H-M   'P 1'
#
loop_
_entity.id
_entity.type
_entity.pdbx_description
1 polymer ?
#
loop_
_entity_poly.entity_id
_entity_poly.type
_entity_poly.pdbx_seq_one_letter_code
_entity_poly.pdbx_strand_id
1 'polypeptide(L)'
;MENVSTAIASKAAPVAARRGDRRKVAREELLDAAFRAIDGLGATVSMDDIAREAGVAKPKLYRYFEDKADLHSAVLERVQDMLWSASMDRINLMTDSARDLVEHGANEYAQMISDHPNVLRFIVHGHFINSSDGTERLVETAQQMTHDIAEILSSAIDDETVDIDDADLAVSSAAGAIGTATEWFLGPNQLRADPMPIERFVEYLTTVLSGLAASIAEFNGLTLDPDQPLHLAFTRIQGGTV
;
A
#
# COMPACT_ATOMS: atom_id res chain seq x y z
N MET A 1 -30.82 -8.01 61.15
CA MET A 1 -29.61 -8.50 60.46
C MET A 1 -30.12 -9.07 59.15
N GLU A 2 -30.19 -8.21 58.12
CA GLU A 2 -29.27 -8.18 56.96
C GLU A 2 -29.58 -9.32 55.98
N ASN A 3 -29.63 -9.19 54.66
CA ASN A 3 -29.56 -8.12 53.64
C ASN A 3 -30.09 -8.83 52.36
N VAL A 4 -31.06 -8.29 51.62
CA VAL A 4 -30.88 -7.43 50.43
C VAL A 4 -29.96 -8.00 49.34
N SER A 5 -30.58 -8.25 48.18
CA SER A 5 -30.05 -8.06 46.81
C SER A 5 -28.91 -8.94 46.31
N THR A 6 -29.21 -9.75 45.29
CA THR A 6 -28.25 -9.98 44.21
C THR A 6 -28.91 -9.58 42.89
N ALA A 7 -28.69 -8.31 42.60
CA ALA A 7 -28.64 -7.63 41.33
C ALA A 7 -28.61 -8.50 40.06
N ILE A 8 -29.60 -8.25 39.21
CA ILE A 8 -29.43 -7.84 37.81
C ILE A 8 -28.00 -7.37 37.46
N ALA A 9 -27.21 -8.23 36.82
CA ALA A 9 -25.98 -7.84 36.13
C ALA A 9 -26.18 -7.97 34.61
N SER A 10 -26.77 -6.94 34.00
CA SER A 10 -26.67 -6.67 32.56
C SER A 10 -26.71 -5.16 32.34
N LYS A 11 -25.54 -4.54 32.16
CA LYS A 11 -25.28 -3.30 31.39
C LYS A 11 -23.90 -2.73 31.72
N ALA A 12 -22.91 -2.98 30.86
CA ALA A 12 -21.83 -2.04 30.52
C ALA A 12 -20.82 -2.72 29.59
N ALA A 13 -21.18 -2.98 28.32
CA ALA A 13 -20.13 -2.85 27.30
C ALA A 13 -19.67 -1.37 27.36
N PRO A 14 -18.37 -1.09 27.56
CA PRO A 14 -17.96 0.16 28.19
C PRO A 14 -18.03 1.32 27.20
N VAL A 15 -18.51 2.49 27.67
CA VAL A 15 -18.69 3.73 26.89
C VAL A 15 -17.43 4.13 26.10
N ALA A 16 -16.25 3.72 26.56
CA ALA A 16 -14.96 3.92 25.89
C ALA A 16 -14.86 3.16 24.55
N ALA A 17 -15.29 1.89 24.49
CA ALA A 17 -15.31 1.10 23.25
C ALA A 17 -16.24 1.75 22.22
N ARG A 18 -17.46 2.11 22.64
CA ARG A 18 -18.45 2.79 21.77
C ARG A 18 -18.02 4.20 21.34
N ARG A 19 -17.12 4.86 22.08
CA ARG A 19 -16.52 6.15 21.70
C ARG A 19 -15.36 5.96 20.73
N GLY A 20 -14.57 4.89 20.90
CA GLY A 20 -13.54 4.45 19.97
C GLY A 20 -14.14 4.13 18.59
N ASP A 21 -15.19 3.32 18.55
CA ASP A 21 -15.86 2.95 17.29
C ASP A 21 -16.40 4.16 16.54
N ARG A 22 -17.07 5.07 17.25
CA ARG A 22 -17.56 6.34 16.66
C ARG A 22 -16.43 7.23 16.16
N ARG A 23 -15.27 7.22 16.83
CA ARG A 23 -14.09 7.97 16.39
C ARG A 23 -13.50 7.35 15.13
N LYS A 24 -13.40 6.03 15.04
CA LYS A 24 -12.93 5.31 13.85
C LYS A 24 -13.85 5.59 12.66
N VAL A 25 -15.16 5.38 12.81
CA VAL A 25 -16.15 5.69 11.75
C VAL A 25 -16.03 7.13 11.28
N ALA A 26 -15.92 8.10 12.19
CA ALA A 26 -15.76 9.49 11.81
C ALA A 26 -14.41 9.79 11.13
N ARG A 27 -13.34 9.06 11.46
CA ARG A 27 -12.05 9.19 10.76
C ARG A 27 -12.18 8.67 9.32
N GLU A 28 -12.82 7.52 9.13
CA GLU A 28 -13.05 6.94 7.81
C GLU A 28 -13.94 7.83 6.94
N GLU A 29 -15.03 8.38 7.48
CA GLU A 29 -15.88 9.34 6.74
C GLU A 29 -15.10 10.58 6.26
N LEU A 30 -14.17 11.06 7.09
CA LEU A 30 -13.29 12.19 6.73
C LEU A 30 -12.23 11.78 5.71
N LEU A 31 -11.69 10.57 5.81
CA LEU A 31 -10.74 10.01 4.84
C LEU A 31 -11.40 9.79 3.48
N ASP A 32 -12.64 9.28 3.44
CA ASP A 32 -13.43 9.15 2.22
C ASP A 32 -13.69 10.52 1.56
N ALA A 33 -13.99 11.54 2.36
CA ALA A 33 -14.16 12.89 1.86
C ALA A 33 -12.83 13.48 1.33
N ALA A 34 -11.71 13.22 2.02
CA ALA A 34 -10.39 13.61 1.53
C ALA A 34 -10.05 12.92 0.22
N PHE A 35 -10.31 11.62 0.10
CA PHE A 35 -10.10 10.85 -1.12
C PHE A 35 -10.91 11.46 -2.28
N ARG A 36 -12.22 11.69 -2.10
CA ARG A 36 -13.08 12.35 -3.10
C ARG A 36 -12.58 13.74 -3.48
N ALA A 37 -12.16 14.54 -2.50
CA ALA A 37 -11.61 15.87 -2.73
C ALA A 37 -10.34 15.82 -3.58
N ILE A 38 -9.40 14.94 -3.25
CA ILE A 38 -8.16 14.76 -4.00
C ILE A 38 -8.47 14.30 -5.43
N ASP A 39 -9.37 13.33 -5.56
CA ASP A 39 -9.70 12.73 -6.85
C ASP A 39 -10.37 13.75 -7.79
N GLY A 40 -11.35 14.50 -7.27
CA GLY A 40 -12.13 15.47 -8.04
C GLY A 40 -11.48 16.84 -8.22
N LEU A 41 -10.75 17.35 -7.22
CA LEU A 41 -10.15 18.70 -7.24
C LEU A 41 -8.68 18.70 -7.65
N GLY A 42 -8.02 17.53 -7.63
CA GLY A 42 -6.63 17.35 -8.03
C GLY A 42 -5.65 17.21 -6.86
N ALA A 43 -4.43 16.77 -7.19
CA ALA A 43 -3.38 16.45 -6.23
C ALA A 43 -2.86 17.63 -5.38
N THR A 44 -3.17 18.86 -5.75
CA THR A 44 -2.74 20.07 -5.02
C THR A 44 -3.76 20.55 -3.99
N VAL A 45 -4.81 19.76 -3.73
CA VAL A 45 -5.89 20.10 -2.80
C VAL A 45 -5.38 20.55 -1.42
N SER A 46 -6.04 21.57 -0.86
CA SER A 46 -5.71 22.12 0.45
C SER A 46 -6.52 21.46 1.56
N MET A 47 -6.06 21.59 2.82
CA MET A 47 -6.85 21.16 3.98
C MET A 47 -8.20 21.88 4.08
N ASP A 48 -8.31 23.10 3.54
CA ASP A 48 -9.57 23.86 3.51
C ASP A 48 -10.57 23.27 2.51
N ASP A 49 -10.08 22.85 1.34
CA ASP A 49 -10.90 22.19 0.33
C ASP A 49 -11.44 20.85 0.84
N ILE A 50 -10.59 20.08 1.53
CA ILE A 50 -10.99 18.79 2.13
C ILE A 50 -12.03 19.00 3.24
N ALA A 51 -11.84 19.99 4.11
CA ALA A 51 -12.83 20.31 5.14
C ALA A 51 -14.19 20.70 4.52
N ARG A 52 -14.16 21.45 3.42
CA ARG A 52 -15.34 21.84 2.65
C ARG A 52 -16.03 20.63 2.00
N GLU A 53 -15.28 19.74 1.35
CA GLU A 53 -15.80 18.49 0.78
C GLU A 53 -16.42 17.60 1.86
N ALA A 54 -15.80 17.52 3.03
CA ALA A 54 -16.30 16.77 4.17
C ALA A 54 -17.50 17.42 4.88
N GLY A 55 -17.86 18.66 4.54
CA GLY A 55 -18.93 19.40 5.22
C GLY A 55 -18.63 19.70 6.69
N VAL A 56 -17.35 19.84 7.05
CA VAL A 56 -16.89 20.10 8.42
C VAL A 56 -16.07 21.38 8.53
N ALA A 57 -16.00 21.94 9.73
CA ALA A 57 -15.06 23.03 10.01
C ALA A 57 -13.61 22.51 10.01
N LYS A 58 -12.67 23.30 9.50
CA LYS A 58 -11.22 22.97 9.46
C LYS A 58 -10.66 22.44 10.80
N PRO A 59 -10.98 23.03 11.98
CA PRO A 59 -10.51 22.49 13.26
C PRO A 59 -11.02 21.08 13.58
N LYS A 60 -12.16 20.64 13.02
CA LYS A 60 -12.65 19.27 13.19
C LYS A 60 -11.79 18.29 12.40
N LEU A 61 -11.34 18.65 11.20
CA LEU A 61 -10.44 17.83 10.40
C LEU A 61 -9.10 17.61 11.12
N TYR A 62 -8.52 18.68 11.67
CA TYR A 62 -7.26 18.61 12.44
C TYR A 62 -7.31 17.79 13.73
N ARG A 63 -8.51 17.43 14.21
CA ARG A 63 -8.64 16.51 15.36
C ARG A 63 -8.44 15.04 14.99
N TYR A 64 -8.52 14.71 13.71
CA TYR A 64 -8.38 13.36 13.17
C TYR A 64 -7.10 13.20 12.36
N PHE A 65 -6.64 14.27 11.72
CA PHE A 65 -5.38 14.31 10.97
C PHE A 65 -4.54 15.48 11.49
N GLU A 66 -3.42 15.18 12.15
CA GLU A 66 -2.63 16.21 12.86
C GLU A 66 -2.11 17.30 11.92
N ASP A 67 -1.71 16.89 10.72
CA ASP A 67 -1.20 17.74 9.67
C ASP A 67 -1.51 17.15 8.28
N LYS A 68 -0.99 17.78 7.23
CA LYS A 68 -1.15 17.28 5.85
C LYS A 68 -0.36 16.00 5.60
N ALA A 69 0.71 15.73 6.35
CA ALA A 69 1.50 14.51 6.21
C ALA A 69 0.76 13.30 6.80
N ASP A 70 0.13 13.45 7.96
CA ASP A 70 -0.73 12.42 8.58
C ASP A 70 -1.90 12.04 7.66
N LEU A 71 -2.55 13.05 7.06
CA LEU A 71 -3.57 12.81 6.04
C LEU A 71 -3.00 12.08 4.81
N HIS A 72 -1.78 12.44 4.41
CA HIS A 72 -1.12 11.83 3.26
C HIS A 72 -0.80 10.35 3.50
N SER A 73 -0.25 10.01 4.67
CA SER A 73 -0.07 8.63 5.12
C SER A 73 -1.39 7.87 5.17
N ALA A 74 -2.45 8.46 5.72
CA ALA A 74 -3.77 7.81 5.77
C ALA A 74 -4.36 7.53 4.37
N VAL A 75 -4.13 8.43 3.40
CA VAL A 75 -4.55 8.21 2.00
C VAL A 75 -3.68 7.14 1.33
N LEU A 76 -2.38 7.11 1.62
CA LEU A 76 -1.48 6.05 1.17
C LEU A 76 -1.92 4.68 1.71
N GLU A 77 -2.14 4.55 3.02
CA GLU A 77 -2.70 3.34 3.67
C GLU A 77 -3.98 2.89 2.96
N ARG A 78 -4.92 3.81 2.72
CA ARG A 78 -6.18 3.51 2.03
C ARG A 78 -5.98 2.94 0.62
N VAL A 79 -5.05 3.50 -0.15
CA VAL A 79 -4.74 3.01 -1.50
C VAL A 79 -4.05 1.65 -1.44
N GLN A 80 -3.15 1.44 -0.49
CA GLN A 80 -2.50 0.15 -0.25
C GLN A 80 -3.55 -0.92 0.08
N ASP A 81 -4.48 -0.64 1.00
CA ASP A 81 -5.59 -1.54 1.36
C ASP A 81 -6.48 -1.88 0.15
N MET A 82 -6.78 -0.89 -0.69
CA MET A 82 -7.57 -1.09 -1.91
C MET A 82 -6.85 -2.01 -2.90
N LEU A 83 -5.55 -1.78 -3.14
CA LEU A 83 -4.73 -2.61 -4.02
C LEU A 83 -4.57 -4.03 -3.45
N TRP A 84 -4.35 -4.14 -2.14
CA TRP A 84 -4.23 -5.41 -1.44
C TRP A 84 -5.49 -6.24 -1.57
N SER A 85 -6.65 -5.67 -1.24
CA SER A 85 -7.94 -6.35 -1.35
C SER A 85 -8.24 -6.78 -2.78
N ALA A 86 -8.02 -5.90 -3.76
CA ALA A 86 -8.28 -6.20 -5.17
C ALA A 86 -7.36 -7.32 -5.70
N SER A 87 -6.11 -7.37 -5.23
CA SER A 87 -5.16 -8.42 -5.60
C SER A 87 -5.54 -9.76 -4.95
N MET A 88 -5.81 -9.78 -3.64
CA MET A 88 -6.17 -11.01 -2.90
C MET A 88 -7.44 -11.67 -3.42
N ASP A 89 -8.39 -10.90 -3.95
CA ASP A 89 -9.63 -11.44 -4.53
C ASP A 89 -9.40 -12.21 -5.85
N ARG A 90 -8.25 -12.01 -6.51
CA ARG A 90 -7.96 -12.60 -7.83
C ARG A 90 -6.86 -13.65 -7.84
N ILE A 91 -5.89 -13.55 -6.94
CA ILE A 91 -4.73 -14.44 -6.97
C ILE A 91 -4.98 -15.74 -6.20
N ASN A 92 -4.31 -16.80 -6.65
CA ASN A 92 -4.19 -18.06 -5.93
C ASN A 92 -2.71 -18.43 -5.77
N LEU A 93 -2.16 -18.19 -4.58
CA LEU A 93 -0.75 -18.44 -4.24
C LEU A 93 -0.31 -19.91 -4.43
N MET A 94 -1.26 -20.85 -4.48
CA MET A 94 -0.96 -22.28 -4.67
C MET A 94 -0.90 -22.70 -6.13
N THR A 95 -1.51 -21.94 -7.06
CA THR A 95 -1.63 -22.36 -8.47
C THR A 95 -1.08 -21.37 -9.46
N ASP A 96 -1.13 -20.08 -9.12
CA ASP A 96 -0.67 -19.02 -10.00
C ASP A 96 0.85 -18.99 -9.99
N SER A 97 1.45 -18.83 -11.16
CA SER A 97 2.90 -18.71 -11.27
C SER A 97 3.39 -17.39 -10.67
N ALA A 98 4.67 -17.31 -10.28
CA ALA A 98 5.24 -16.06 -9.79
C ALA A 98 5.07 -14.91 -10.81
N ARG A 99 5.14 -15.22 -12.11
CA ARG A 99 4.83 -14.28 -13.20
C ARG A 99 3.38 -13.80 -13.13
N ASP A 100 2.42 -14.72 -13.03
CA ASP A 100 1.00 -14.36 -12.99
C ASP A 100 0.72 -13.43 -11.81
N LEU A 101 1.32 -13.68 -10.64
CA LEU A 101 1.17 -12.83 -9.46
C LEU A 101 1.65 -11.39 -9.71
N VAL A 102 2.83 -11.22 -10.33
CA VAL A 102 3.36 -9.89 -10.68
C VAL A 102 2.48 -9.21 -11.73
N GLU A 103 1.99 -9.96 -12.73
CA GLU A 103 1.09 -9.44 -13.76
C GLU A 103 -0.26 -8.99 -13.18
N HIS A 104 -0.87 -9.77 -12.28
CA HIS A 104 -2.10 -9.38 -11.59
C HIS A 104 -1.90 -8.10 -10.77
N GLY A 105 -0.83 -8.02 -9.96
CA GLY A 105 -0.54 -6.83 -9.17
C GLY A 105 -0.29 -5.58 -10.03
N ALA A 106 0.46 -5.71 -11.13
CA ALA A 106 0.71 -4.60 -12.05
C ALA A 106 -0.57 -4.11 -12.74
N ASN A 107 -1.47 -5.03 -13.10
CA ASN A 107 -2.77 -4.69 -13.68
C ASN A 107 -3.69 -3.97 -12.68
N GLU A 108 -3.79 -4.43 -11.44
CA GLU A 108 -4.56 -3.74 -10.39
C GLU A 108 -4.02 -2.33 -10.12
N TYR A 109 -2.69 -2.19 -10.11
CA TYR A 109 -2.05 -0.90 -9.97
C TYR A 109 -2.34 0.05 -11.15
N ALA A 110 -2.36 -0.46 -12.37
CA ALA A 110 -2.72 0.31 -13.55
C ALA A 110 -4.19 0.71 -13.59
N GLN A 111 -5.09 -0.17 -13.12
CA GLN A 111 -6.50 0.17 -12.95
C GLN A 111 -6.66 1.32 -11.95
N MET A 112 -5.96 1.26 -10.81
CA MET A 112 -5.92 2.32 -9.81
C MET A 112 -5.38 3.65 -10.38
N ILE A 113 -4.32 3.62 -11.20
CA ILE A 113 -3.82 4.79 -11.94
C ILE A 113 -4.88 5.38 -12.87
N SER A 114 -5.62 4.52 -13.58
CA SER A 114 -6.65 4.95 -14.55
C SER A 114 -7.86 5.58 -13.86
N ASP A 115 -8.30 4.97 -12.77
CA ASP A 115 -9.51 5.38 -12.05
C ASP A 115 -9.27 6.62 -11.17
N HIS A 116 -8.09 6.70 -10.53
CA HIS A 116 -7.81 7.73 -9.52
C HIS A 116 -6.46 8.46 -9.74
N PRO A 117 -6.15 8.97 -10.95
CA PRO A 117 -4.82 9.52 -11.28
C PRO A 117 -4.39 10.67 -10.37
N ASN A 118 -5.34 11.45 -9.84
CA ASN A 118 -5.04 12.55 -8.92
C ASN A 118 -4.67 12.05 -7.53
N VAL A 119 -5.22 10.93 -7.08
CA VAL A 119 -4.85 10.29 -5.81
C VAL A 119 -3.42 9.75 -5.90
N LEU A 120 -3.05 9.08 -7.00
CA LEU A 120 -1.68 8.60 -7.18
C LEU A 120 -0.70 9.77 -7.30
N ARG A 121 -1.05 10.83 -8.03
CA ARG A 121 -0.23 12.06 -8.07
C ARG A 121 -0.06 12.65 -6.67
N PHE A 122 -1.11 12.69 -5.86
CA PHE A 122 -1.06 13.17 -4.49
C PHE A 122 -0.07 12.33 -3.68
N ILE A 123 -0.19 11.00 -3.72
CA ILE A 123 0.73 10.05 -3.05
C ILE A 123 2.18 10.28 -3.48
N VAL A 124 2.46 10.27 -4.78
CA VAL A 124 3.82 10.41 -5.32
C VAL A 124 4.43 11.78 -5.00
N HIS A 125 3.65 12.87 -5.08
CA HIS A 125 4.16 14.21 -4.75
C HIS A 125 4.45 14.40 -3.27
N GLY A 126 3.68 13.79 -2.37
CA GLY A 126 3.92 13.91 -0.93
C GLY A 126 5.21 13.22 -0.48
N HIS A 127 5.72 12.26 -1.26
CA HIS A 127 6.99 11.58 -1.01
C HIS A 127 8.19 12.55 -0.96
N PHE A 128 8.10 13.71 -1.63
CA PHE A 128 9.18 14.71 -1.68
C PHE A 128 8.88 16.04 -0.96
N ILE A 129 7.61 16.38 -0.73
CA ILE A 129 7.22 17.73 -0.26
C ILE A 129 7.19 17.84 1.28
N ASN A 130 7.04 16.75 2.01
CA ASN A 130 6.92 16.80 3.47
C ASN A 130 8.30 16.69 4.15
N SER A 131 8.72 17.79 4.79
CA SER A 131 9.89 17.91 5.67
C SER A 131 10.02 16.75 6.66
N SER A 132 11.27 16.29 6.88
CA SER A 132 11.83 15.29 7.83
C SER A 132 10.88 14.33 8.58
N ASP A 133 9.84 14.82 9.26
CA ASP A 133 8.94 14.05 10.13
C ASP A 133 7.76 13.42 9.36
N GLY A 134 7.44 13.95 8.18
CA GLY A 134 6.40 13.40 7.30
C GLY A 134 6.92 12.27 6.40
N THR A 135 8.20 12.32 6.03
CA THR A 135 8.86 11.22 5.30
C THR A 135 8.94 9.96 6.17
N GLU A 136 9.23 10.10 7.47
CA GLU A 136 9.31 8.96 8.40
C GLU A 136 8.00 8.17 8.44
N ARG A 137 6.86 8.82 8.64
CA ARG A 137 5.53 8.17 8.65
C ARG A 137 5.13 7.55 7.31
N LEU A 138 5.52 8.16 6.19
CA LEU A 138 5.28 7.60 4.86
C LEU A 138 6.15 6.38 4.59
N VAL A 139 7.39 6.42 5.05
CA VAL A 139 8.32 5.28 5.03
C VAL A 139 7.79 4.17 5.94
N GLU A 140 7.35 4.45 7.17
CA GLU A 140 6.76 3.48 8.09
C GLU A 140 5.51 2.80 7.49
N THR A 141 4.63 3.57 6.86
CA THR A 141 3.44 3.03 6.18
C THR A 141 3.83 2.10 5.03
N ALA A 142 4.76 2.54 4.18
CA ALA A 142 5.28 1.72 3.09
C ALA A 142 6.00 0.47 3.61
N GLN A 143 6.70 0.57 4.74
CA GLN A 143 7.36 -0.54 5.43
C GLN A 143 6.37 -1.55 6.01
N GLN A 144 5.20 -1.12 6.52
CA GLN A 144 4.22 -2.06 7.06
C GLN A 144 3.62 -2.96 5.96
N MET A 145 3.18 -2.41 4.83
CA MET A 145 2.68 -3.23 3.71
C MET A 145 3.81 -4.08 3.11
N THR A 146 5.02 -3.54 3.10
CA THR A 146 6.22 -4.28 2.74
C THR A 146 6.42 -5.50 3.64
N HIS A 147 6.27 -5.33 4.94
CA HIS A 147 6.38 -6.39 5.93
C HIS A 147 5.28 -7.45 5.75
N ASP A 148 4.04 -7.05 5.52
CA ASP A 148 2.91 -7.98 5.31
C ASP A 148 3.11 -8.82 4.03
N ILE A 149 3.62 -8.19 2.95
CA ILE A 149 4.02 -8.91 1.72
C ILE A 149 5.17 -9.87 1.99
N ALA A 150 6.20 -9.43 2.71
CA ALA A 150 7.35 -10.26 3.06
C ALA A 150 6.93 -11.47 3.92
N GLU A 151 6.09 -11.30 4.94
CA GLU A 151 5.57 -12.40 5.74
C GLU A 151 4.80 -13.42 4.90
N ILE A 152 3.97 -12.96 3.96
CA ILE A 152 3.21 -13.86 3.08
C ILE A 152 4.14 -14.62 2.15
N LEU A 153 5.11 -13.95 1.53
CA LEU A 153 6.11 -14.59 0.68
C LEU A 153 6.95 -15.59 1.47
N SER A 154 7.43 -15.22 2.67
CA SER A 154 8.14 -16.12 3.57
C SER A 154 7.29 -17.30 4.02
N SER A 155 5.99 -17.12 4.24
CA SER A 155 5.08 -18.23 4.58
C SER A 155 4.78 -19.17 3.41
N ALA A 156 4.85 -18.66 2.18
CA ALA A 156 4.65 -19.42 0.96
C ALA A 156 5.90 -20.19 0.53
N ILE A 157 7.08 -19.76 0.99
CA ILE A 157 8.37 -20.41 0.75
C ILE A 157 8.66 -21.30 1.99
N ASP A 158 8.41 -22.60 1.87
CA ASP A 158 8.48 -23.59 2.98
C ASP A 158 9.91 -23.91 3.46
N ASP A 159 10.84 -22.94 3.42
CA ASP A 159 12.28 -23.15 3.67
C ASP A 159 12.90 -21.91 4.34
N GLU A 160 13.81 -22.08 5.31
CA GLU A 160 14.59 -21.05 6.04
C GLU A 160 15.57 -20.29 5.11
N THR A 161 15.18 -20.01 3.87
CA THR A 161 16.05 -19.65 2.74
C THR A 161 16.13 -18.17 2.45
N VAL A 162 15.19 -17.37 2.93
CA VAL A 162 15.14 -15.92 2.69
C VAL A 162 15.28 -15.19 4.03
N ASP A 163 16.32 -14.38 4.16
CA ASP A 163 16.48 -13.48 5.30
C ASP A 163 15.40 -12.38 5.22
N ILE A 164 14.75 -12.10 6.35
CA ILE A 164 13.67 -11.10 6.44
C ILE A 164 14.23 -9.69 6.12
N ASP A 165 15.48 -9.42 6.50
CA ASP A 165 16.12 -8.13 6.22
C ASP A 165 16.36 -7.93 4.71
N ASP A 166 16.69 -9.00 3.98
CA ASP A 166 16.85 -8.97 2.52
C ASP A 166 15.49 -8.87 1.81
N ALA A 167 14.44 -9.48 2.37
CA ALA A 167 13.07 -9.33 1.87
C ALA A 167 12.52 -7.90 2.06
N ASP A 168 12.82 -7.25 3.20
CA ASP A 168 12.44 -5.85 3.45
C ASP A 168 13.10 -4.90 2.44
N LEU A 169 14.40 -5.06 2.20
CA LEU A 169 15.13 -4.28 1.20
C LEU A 169 14.60 -4.53 -0.22
N ALA A 170 14.18 -5.76 -0.52
CA ALA A 170 13.62 -6.14 -1.81
C ALA A 170 12.33 -5.41 -2.12
N VAL A 171 11.39 -5.46 -1.18
CA VAL A 171 10.08 -4.85 -1.36
C VAL A 171 10.20 -3.32 -1.30
N SER A 172 11.09 -2.77 -0.47
CA SER A 172 11.43 -1.34 -0.50
C SER A 172 11.97 -0.89 -1.87
N SER A 173 12.83 -1.70 -2.49
CA SER A 173 13.36 -1.45 -3.83
C SER A 173 12.27 -1.49 -4.90
N ALA A 174 11.34 -2.45 -4.80
CA ALA A 174 10.18 -2.54 -5.66
C ALA A 174 9.25 -1.32 -5.51
N ALA A 175 8.95 -0.90 -4.28
CA ALA A 175 8.13 0.28 -3.99
C ALA A 175 8.76 1.56 -4.57
N GLY A 176 10.08 1.73 -4.43
CA GLY A 176 10.82 2.84 -5.04
C GLY A 176 10.75 2.84 -6.57
N ALA A 177 10.89 1.68 -7.20
CA ALA A 177 10.77 1.52 -8.64
C ALA A 177 9.36 1.86 -9.14
N ILE A 178 8.32 1.37 -8.46
CA ILE A 178 6.91 1.68 -8.75
C ILE A 178 6.66 3.18 -8.62
N GLY A 179 7.04 3.79 -7.48
CA GLY A 179 6.81 5.21 -7.22
C GLY A 179 7.44 6.11 -8.28
N THR A 180 8.69 5.84 -8.65
CA THR A 180 9.42 6.63 -9.66
C THR A 180 8.85 6.44 -11.06
N ALA A 181 8.48 5.21 -11.42
CA ALA A 181 7.85 4.93 -12.70
C ALA A 181 6.48 5.64 -12.83
N THR A 182 5.68 5.62 -11.75
CA THR A 182 4.38 6.29 -11.69
C THR A 182 4.51 7.81 -11.78
N GLU A 183 5.52 8.41 -11.14
CA GLU A 183 5.81 9.84 -11.28
C GLU A 183 6.05 10.20 -12.75
N TRP A 184 6.92 9.42 -13.42
CA TRP A 184 7.21 9.60 -14.83
C TRP A 184 5.95 9.45 -15.70
N PHE A 185 5.14 8.43 -15.45
CA PHE A 185 3.93 8.13 -16.21
C PHE A 185 2.82 9.19 -16.05
N LEU A 186 2.64 9.71 -14.84
CA LEU A 186 1.57 10.69 -14.55
C LEU A 186 1.98 12.14 -14.82
N GLY A 187 3.28 12.42 -14.96
CA GLY A 187 3.85 13.74 -15.22
C GLY A 187 4.53 13.82 -16.59
N PRO A 188 5.86 13.64 -16.69
CA PRO A 188 6.62 13.76 -17.92
C PRO A 188 6.01 13.07 -19.15
N ASN A 189 5.48 11.86 -18.99
CA ASN A 189 4.85 11.11 -20.08
C ASN A 189 3.65 11.85 -20.70
N GLN A 190 2.86 12.54 -19.87
CA GLN A 190 1.66 13.28 -20.28
C GLN A 190 1.99 14.54 -21.11
N LEU A 191 3.26 15.00 -21.07
CA LEU A 191 3.72 16.17 -21.84
C LEU A 191 4.26 15.79 -23.22
N ARG A 192 4.33 14.50 -23.55
CA ARG A 192 4.88 14.01 -24.82
C ARG A 192 3.86 14.17 -25.94
N ALA A 193 4.36 14.32 -27.18
CA ALA A 193 3.50 14.36 -28.38
C ALA A 193 2.77 13.03 -28.62
N ASP A 194 3.39 11.93 -28.22
CA ASP A 194 2.82 10.57 -28.20
C ASP A 194 3.12 9.96 -26.82
N PRO A 195 2.20 10.13 -25.85
CA PRO A 195 2.33 9.54 -24.52
C PRO A 195 2.34 8.02 -24.57
N MET A 196 3.19 7.40 -23.75
CA MET A 196 3.16 5.96 -23.53
C MET A 196 1.76 5.55 -23.02
N PRO A 197 1.11 4.57 -23.66
CA PRO A 197 -0.18 4.06 -23.20
C PRO A 197 0.00 3.19 -21.95
N ILE A 198 -1.07 3.02 -21.17
CA ILE A 198 -0.99 2.35 -19.87
C ILE A 198 -0.59 0.89 -19.98
N GLU A 199 -0.97 0.21 -21.07
CA GLU A 199 -0.63 -1.18 -21.33
C GLU A 199 0.90 -1.35 -21.43
N ARG A 200 1.58 -0.41 -22.11
CA ARG A 200 3.03 -0.42 -22.22
C ARG A 200 3.72 -0.08 -20.89
N PHE A 201 3.06 0.72 -20.06
CA PHE A 201 3.54 1.02 -18.71
C PHE A 201 3.43 -0.20 -17.78
N VAL A 202 2.34 -0.97 -17.88
CA VAL A 202 2.17 -2.26 -17.17
C VAL A 202 3.27 -3.24 -17.58
N GLU A 203 3.49 -3.43 -18.89
CA GLU A 203 4.56 -4.30 -19.39
C GLU A 203 5.93 -3.92 -18.83
N TYR A 204 6.22 -2.61 -18.74
CA TYR A 204 7.45 -2.10 -18.14
C TYR A 204 7.53 -2.44 -16.64
N LEU A 205 6.49 -2.15 -15.86
CA LEU A 205 6.46 -2.45 -14.42
C LEU A 205 6.63 -3.94 -14.15
N THR A 206 5.86 -4.80 -14.84
CA THR A 206 5.97 -6.25 -14.73
C THR A 206 7.39 -6.72 -15.01
N THR A 207 8.03 -6.19 -16.05
CA THR A 207 9.42 -6.55 -16.41
C THR A 207 10.40 -6.15 -15.32
N VAL A 208 10.30 -4.92 -14.80
CA VAL A 208 11.20 -4.40 -13.76
C VAL A 208 11.03 -5.17 -12.45
N LEU A 209 9.78 -5.39 -12.01
CA LEU A 209 9.48 -6.08 -10.77
C LEU A 209 9.89 -7.55 -10.82
N SER A 210 9.64 -8.23 -11.95
CA SER A 210 10.11 -9.61 -12.15
C SER A 210 11.64 -9.69 -12.13
N GLY A 211 12.31 -8.72 -12.76
CA GLY A 211 13.78 -8.62 -12.75
C GLY A 211 14.34 -8.41 -11.35
N LEU A 212 13.73 -7.51 -10.56
CA LEU A 212 14.11 -7.28 -9.16
C LEU A 212 13.93 -8.56 -8.33
N ALA A 213 12.77 -9.22 -8.43
CA ALA A 213 12.53 -10.47 -7.71
C ALA A 213 13.58 -11.55 -8.05
N ALA A 214 13.89 -11.73 -9.34
CA ALA A 214 14.89 -12.69 -9.78
C ALA A 214 16.32 -12.33 -9.32
N SER A 215 16.72 -11.06 -9.42
CA SER A 215 18.05 -10.59 -8.97
C SER A 215 18.23 -10.73 -7.46
N ILE A 216 17.17 -10.54 -6.68
CA ILE A 216 17.22 -10.66 -5.22
C ILE A 216 17.26 -12.12 -4.80
N ALA A 217 16.49 -12.99 -5.48
CA ALA A 217 16.63 -14.43 -5.30
C ALA A 217 18.09 -14.87 -5.55
N GLU A 218 18.70 -14.41 -6.65
CA GLU A 218 20.09 -14.72 -6.99
C GLU A 218 21.09 -14.18 -5.97
N PHE A 219 20.88 -12.94 -5.49
CA PHE A 219 21.69 -12.35 -4.42
C PHE A 219 21.69 -13.21 -3.14
N ASN A 220 20.56 -13.87 -2.87
CA ASN A 220 20.36 -14.79 -1.75
C ASN A 220 20.79 -16.25 -2.06
N GLY A 221 21.43 -16.51 -3.19
CA GLY A 221 21.86 -17.85 -3.59
C GLY A 221 20.73 -18.77 -4.06
N LEU A 222 19.60 -18.19 -4.46
CA LEU A 222 18.43 -18.87 -5.02
C LEU A 222 18.30 -18.59 -6.52
N THR A 223 17.58 -19.46 -7.22
CA THR A 223 17.03 -19.15 -8.54
C THR A 223 15.53 -19.06 -8.42
N LEU A 224 14.92 -18.20 -9.24
CA LEU A 224 13.48 -18.03 -9.36
C LEU A 224 13.04 -18.53 -10.74
N ASP A 225 12.25 -19.61 -10.78
CA ASP A 225 11.49 -20.03 -11.96
C ASP A 225 10.16 -19.27 -11.99
N PRO A 226 10.00 -18.24 -12.86
CA PRO A 226 8.82 -17.39 -12.85
C PRO A 226 7.55 -18.11 -13.30
N ASP A 227 7.67 -19.25 -13.97
CA ASP A 227 6.54 -19.98 -14.55
C ASP A 227 6.02 -21.08 -13.60
N GLN A 228 6.54 -21.15 -12.37
CA GLN A 228 6.07 -22.02 -11.29
C GLN A 228 5.35 -21.24 -10.19
N PRO A 229 4.43 -21.88 -9.44
CA PRO A 229 3.88 -21.29 -8.22
C PRO A 229 4.95 -20.96 -7.19
N LEU A 230 4.74 -19.93 -6.35
CA LEU A 230 5.77 -19.42 -5.42
C LEU A 230 6.43 -20.52 -4.57
N HIS A 231 5.64 -21.45 -4.04
CA HIS A 231 6.14 -22.56 -3.20
C HIS A 231 7.02 -23.58 -3.97
N LEU A 232 7.06 -23.53 -5.30
CA LEU A 232 7.90 -24.35 -6.19
C LEU A 232 8.91 -23.53 -7.00
N ALA A 233 8.78 -22.20 -6.99
CA ALA A 233 9.51 -21.31 -7.88
C ALA A 233 10.98 -21.11 -7.44
N PHE A 234 11.29 -21.32 -6.16
CA PHE A 234 12.63 -21.09 -5.63
C PHE A 234 13.44 -22.38 -5.51
N THR A 235 14.68 -22.37 -6.02
CA THR A 235 15.64 -23.46 -5.80
C THR A 235 17.03 -22.94 -5.48
N ARG A 236 17.77 -23.62 -4.59
CA ARG A 236 19.14 -23.22 -4.26
C ARG A 236 20.11 -23.42 -5.42
N ILE A 237 20.98 -22.44 -5.65
CA ILE A 237 22.11 -22.56 -6.55
C ILE A 237 23.13 -23.54 -5.93
N GLN A 238 23.24 -24.76 -6.45
CA GLN A 238 24.26 -25.70 -6.02
C GLN A 238 25.64 -25.23 -6.51
N GLY A 239 26.47 -24.65 -5.63
CA GLY A 239 27.88 -24.36 -5.94
C GLY A 239 28.59 -23.22 -5.20
N GLY A 240 27.98 -22.55 -4.22
CA GLY A 240 28.66 -21.49 -3.45
C GLY A 240 29.44 -22.04 -2.27
N THR A 241 30.71 -22.41 -2.48
CA THR A 241 31.67 -22.61 -1.38
C THR A 241 31.91 -21.26 -0.70
N VAL A 242 31.56 -21.14 0.59
CA VAL A 242 32.10 -20.10 1.48
C VAL A 242 33.59 -20.36 1.70
#